data_AF-A0A8X7R0F7-F1
#
_entry.id   AF-A0A8X7R0F7-F1
#
_cell.length_a   1.000
_cell.length_b   1.000
_cell.length_c   1.000
_cell.angle_alpha   90.00
_cell.angle_beta   90.00
_cell.angle_gamma   90.00
#
_symmetry.space_group_name_H-M   'P 1'
#
loop_
_entity.id
_entity.type
_entity.pdbx_description
1 polymer ?
#
loop_
_entity_poly.entity_id
_entity_poly.type
_entity_poly.pdbx_seq_one_letter_code
_entity_poly.pdbx_strand_id
1 'polypeptide(L)'
;MSLRHRNVPSQTGRPSAAESKRALQHHPRQQPPRRPSSLRYPEVRAAAAALKTVGDLRRPPYVQWRPHYDLLDWLALFFGFQKDNVRNQREHMVLHLANAQMRLTPPPDNIDSLDSTVVRRFRRKLLGNYSSWCSYLGRNRTSGSRIGTLIRGGALRWPLLLVWGEAANLRFMPECICYIFHNMASELNKILEDCLDENTGATLSAYSLWENAFLNGVVKPIYETIKAEIDESKNGTEPHCKWRNYDDINEYFWTDRCFSKLKWPLDLGKWVPRN
;
A
#
# COMPACT_ATOMS: atom_id res chain seq x y z
N MET A 1 -51.44 37.74 -57.36
CA MET A 1 -50.43 38.70 -56.89
C MET A 1 -50.96 39.38 -55.63
N SER A 2 -50.38 39.10 -54.47
CA SER A 2 -50.68 39.82 -53.22
C SER A 2 -49.42 39.82 -52.35
N LEU A 3 -48.86 41.00 -52.16
CA LEU A 3 -47.69 41.29 -51.33
C LEU A 3 -48.10 41.27 -49.85
N ARG A 4 -47.47 40.43 -49.02
CA ARG A 4 -47.60 40.49 -47.56
C ARG A 4 -46.35 41.12 -46.94
N HIS A 5 -46.61 42.14 -46.12
CA HIS A 5 -45.66 42.96 -45.38
C HIS A 5 -44.74 42.16 -44.44
N ARG A 6 -43.46 42.58 -44.34
CA ARG A 6 -42.50 42.18 -43.30
C ARG A 6 -42.78 42.96 -42.01
N ASN A 7 -42.91 42.25 -40.87
CA ASN A 7 -42.86 42.84 -39.53
C ASN A 7 -41.40 42.93 -39.04
N VAL A 8 -41.04 44.10 -38.50
CA VAL A 8 -39.77 44.37 -37.82
C VAL A 8 -39.90 43.98 -36.34
N PRO A 9 -38.93 43.27 -35.72
CA PRO A 9 -38.96 43.06 -34.27
C PRO A 9 -38.50 44.33 -33.53
N SER A 10 -39.26 44.68 -32.50
CA SER A 10 -39.02 45.76 -31.56
C SER A 10 -37.74 45.56 -30.75
N GLN A 11 -36.98 46.65 -30.58
CA GLN A 11 -35.86 46.73 -29.64
C GLN A 11 -36.37 46.51 -28.21
N THR A 12 -35.94 45.44 -27.56
CA THR A 12 -36.10 45.26 -26.11
C THR A 12 -34.88 45.83 -25.39
N GLY A 13 -35.16 46.67 -24.39
CA GLY A 13 -34.20 47.57 -23.74
C GLY A 13 -33.10 46.87 -22.95
N ARG A 14 -31.97 47.59 -22.81
CA ARG A 14 -30.87 47.24 -21.90
C ARG A 14 -31.36 47.29 -20.44
N PRO A 15 -31.00 46.31 -19.59
CA PRO A 15 -31.32 46.36 -18.17
C PRO A 15 -30.52 47.46 -17.45
N SER A 16 -31.14 48.03 -16.43
CA SER A 16 -30.61 49.13 -15.61
C SER A 16 -29.41 48.70 -14.77
N ALA A 17 -28.45 49.62 -14.56
CA ALA A 17 -27.24 49.41 -13.76
C ALA A 17 -27.51 48.96 -12.30
N ALA A 18 -28.75 49.09 -11.82
CA ALA A 18 -29.17 48.58 -10.51
C ALA A 18 -29.33 47.04 -10.47
N GLU A 19 -29.73 46.40 -11.57
CA GLU A 19 -29.87 44.94 -11.64
C GLU A 19 -28.50 44.25 -11.77
N SER A 20 -27.55 44.88 -12.45
CA SER A 20 -26.17 44.40 -12.54
C SER A 20 -25.43 44.40 -11.19
N LYS A 21 -25.79 45.29 -10.25
CA LYS A 21 -25.20 45.30 -8.91
C LYS A 21 -25.73 44.20 -7.99
N ARG A 22 -26.94 43.68 -8.21
CA ARG A 22 -27.46 42.49 -7.49
C ARG A 22 -26.82 41.19 -7.98
N ALA A 23 -26.42 41.12 -9.25
CA ALA A 23 -25.79 39.93 -9.82
C ALA A 23 -24.34 39.69 -9.32
N LEU A 24 -23.67 40.71 -8.77
CA LEU A 24 -22.26 40.60 -8.32
C LEU A 24 -22.07 40.21 -6.85
N GLN A 25 -23.14 40.10 -6.05
CA GLN A 25 -23.06 39.72 -4.63
C GLN A 25 -23.24 38.22 -4.35
N HIS A 26 -23.49 37.39 -5.37
CA HIS A 26 -23.47 35.93 -5.23
C HIS A 26 -22.14 35.35 -5.68
N HIS A 27 -21.05 35.75 -5.02
CA HIS A 27 -19.88 34.87 -4.97
C HIS A 27 -20.28 33.64 -4.15
N PRO A 28 -20.23 32.41 -4.69
CA PRO A 28 -20.41 31.24 -3.85
C PRO A 28 -19.29 31.30 -2.81
N ARG A 29 -19.66 31.51 -1.54
CA ARG A 29 -18.77 31.26 -0.40
C ARG A 29 -18.17 29.89 -0.68
N GLN A 30 -16.85 29.84 -0.93
CA GLN A 30 -16.16 28.57 -1.06
C GLN A 30 -16.48 27.78 0.21
N GLN A 31 -17.33 26.76 0.06
CA GLN A 31 -17.58 25.84 1.16
C GLN A 31 -16.20 25.30 1.52
N PRO A 32 -15.81 25.28 2.81
CA PRO A 32 -14.59 24.60 3.21
C PRO A 32 -14.64 23.20 2.58
N PRO A 33 -13.50 22.68 2.07
CA PRO A 33 -13.49 21.42 1.32
C PRO A 33 -14.30 20.39 2.10
N ARG A 34 -15.41 19.94 1.48
CA ARG A 34 -16.34 19.02 2.15
C ARG A 34 -15.50 17.84 2.63
N ARG A 35 -15.42 17.68 3.95
CA ARG A 35 -14.81 16.48 4.53
C ARG A 35 -15.47 15.28 3.83
N PRO A 36 -14.69 14.28 3.38
CA PRO A 36 -15.25 13.08 2.78
C PRO A 36 -16.43 12.59 3.62
N SER A 37 -17.54 12.26 2.96
CA SER A 37 -18.81 11.85 3.60
C SER A 37 -18.58 10.78 4.70
N SER A 38 -17.60 9.91 4.48
CA SER A 38 -17.19 8.83 5.38
C SER A 38 -16.56 9.29 6.70
N LEU A 39 -15.96 10.48 6.79
CA LEU A 39 -15.37 11.00 8.04
C LEU A 39 -16.42 11.45 9.08
N ARG A 40 -17.71 11.34 8.75
CA ARG A 40 -18.81 11.56 9.70
C ARG A 40 -18.84 10.48 10.78
N TYR A 41 -18.45 9.24 10.43
CA TYR A 41 -18.42 8.12 11.35
C TYR A 41 -17.19 8.19 12.26
N PRO A 42 -17.35 8.15 13.60
CA PRO A 42 -16.24 8.28 14.54
C PRO A 42 -15.23 7.14 14.40
N GLU A 43 -15.67 5.92 14.06
CA GLU A 43 -14.79 4.76 13.86
C GLU A 43 -13.89 4.93 12.64
N VAL A 44 -14.40 5.54 11.58
CA VAL A 44 -13.61 5.88 10.38
C VAL A 44 -12.57 6.95 10.72
N ARG A 45 -12.93 7.95 11.55
CA ARG A 45 -11.96 8.95 12.04
C ARG A 45 -10.90 8.33 12.92
N ALA A 46 -11.28 7.45 13.85
CA ALA A 46 -10.37 6.75 14.74
C ALA A 46 -9.38 5.88 13.95
N ALA A 47 -9.86 5.12 12.97
CA ALA A 47 -9.01 4.32 12.08
C ALA A 47 -8.06 5.18 11.25
N ALA A 48 -8.55 6.29 10.67
CA ALA A 48 -7.71 7.20 9.89
C ALA A 48 -6.68 7.93 10.78
N ALA A 49 -7.03 8.29 12.01
CA ALA A 49 -6.13 8.90 12.98
C ALA A 49 -5.01 7.95 13.39
N ALA A 50 -5.31 6.66 13.56
CA ALA A 50 -4.31 5.62 13.86
C ALA A 50 -3.25 5.42 12.76
N LEU A 51 -3.51 5.86 11.53
CA LEU A 51 -2.50 5.85 10.46
C LEU A 51 -1.60 7.09 10.47
N LYS A 52 -2.10 8.20 11.02
CA LYS A 52 -1.35 9.47 11.13
C LYS A 52 -0.36 9.50 12.29
N THR A 53 -0.41 8.53 13.20
CA THR A 53 0.58 8.38 14.27
C THR A 53 1.89 7.85 13.71
N VAL A 54 2.57 8.71 12.94
CA VAL A 54 3.93 8.50 12.41
C VAL A 54 4.98 8.80 13.49
N GLY A 55 4.59 9.39 14.63
CA GLY A 55 5.44 9.58 15.81
C GLY A 55 6.78 10.25 15.47
N ASP A 56 7.85 9.74 16.08
CA ASP A 56 9.23 10.19 15.90
C ASP A 56 9.97 9.47 14.76
N LEU A 57 9.23 8.88 13.80
CA LEU A 57 9.86 8.18 12.68
C LEU A 57 10.70 9.14 11.84
N ARG A 58 11.92 8.70 11.50
CA ARG A 58 12.83 9.42 10.61
C ARG A 58 12.13 9.72 9.29
N ARG A 59 12.18 10.99 8.87
CA ARG A 59 11.62 11.41 7.58
C ARG A 59 12.58 11.05 6.44
N PRO A 60 12.06 10.73 5.24
CA PRO A 60 12.91 10.49 4.08
C PRO A 60 13.81 11.70 3.80
N PRO A 61 15.12 11.52 3.59
CA PRO A 61 16.06 12.64 3.43
C PRO A 61 15.85 13.44 2.14
N TYR A 62 15.26 12.83 1.10
CA TYR A 62 15.14 13.42 -0.24
C TYR A 62 13.74 13.97 -0.57
N VAL A 63 12.77 13.86 0.34
CA VAL A 63 11.38 14.27 0.08
C VAL A 63 10.86 15.16 1.21
N GLN A 64 10.31 16.32 0.84
CA GLN A 64 9.67 17.22 1.79
C GLN A 64 8.41 16.56 2.37
N TRP A 65 8.42 16.34 3.68
CA TRP A 65 7.28 15.77 4.40
C TRP A 65 6.08 16.72 4.39
N ARG A 66 4.92 16.23 3.93
CA ARG A 66 3.68 17.01 3.90
C ARG A 66 2.82 16.70 5.13
N PRO A 67 2.09 17.70 5.70
CA PRO A 67 1.29 17.49 6.91
C PRO A 67 0.17 16.44 6.80
N HIS A 68 -0.27 16.12 5.58
CA HIS A 68 -1.31 15.12 5.34
C HIS A 68 -0.77 13.70 5.16
N TYR A 69 0.55 13.51 5.11
CA TYR A 69 1.14 12.20 4.95
C TYR A 69 0.94 11.33 6.19
N ASP A 70 0.67 10.06 5.93
CA ASP A 70 0.51 9.04 6.94
C ASP A 70 1.61 7.98 6.84
N LEU A 71 1.49 6.97 7.68
CA LEU A 71 2.43 5.86 7.73
C LEU A 71 2.54 5.07 6.42
N LEU A 72 1.47 4.99 5.63
CA LEU A 72 1.54 4.31 4.34
C LEU A 72 2.28 5.16 3.32
N ASP A 73 2.12 6.48 3.35
CA ASP A 73 2.95 7.39 2.54
C ASP A 73 4.42 7.28 2.94
N TRP A 74 4.70 7.19 4.24
CA TRP A 74 6.06 6.96 4.73
C TRP A 74 6.67 5.67 4.15
N LEU A 75 5.94 4.54 4.21
CA LEU A 75 6.38 3.28 3.61
C LEU A 75 6.54 3.40 2.08
N ALA A 76 5.61 4.09 1.41
CA ALA A 76 5.66 4.31 -0.04
C ALA A 76 6.90 5.08 -0.46
N LEU A 77 7.31 6.08 0.31
CA LEU A 77 8.50 6.88 0.01
C LEU A 77 9.80 6.10 0.20
N PHE A 78 9.87 5.18 1.16
CA PHE A 78 11.09 4.38 1.37
C PHE A 78 11.24 3.21 0.39
N PHE A 79 10.13 2.57 0.01
CA PHE A 79 10.16 1.36 -0.82
C PHE A 79 9.74 1.60 -2.28
N GLY A 80 9.21 2.78 -2.61
CA GLY A 80 8.77 3.11 -3.98
C GLY A 80 7.51 2.35 -4.40
N PHE A 81 6.51 2.28 -3.52
CA PHE A 81 5.20 1.69 -3.83
C PHE A 81 4.39 2.57 -4.81
N GLN A 82 3.53 1.94 -5.62
CA GLN A 82 2.64 2.67 -6.52
C GLN A 82 1.66 3.54 -5.74
N LYS A 83 1.47 4.80 -6.16
CA LYS A 83 0.59 5.77 -5.46
C LYS A 83 -0.85 5.28 -5.34
N ASP A 84 -1.39 4.69 -6.41
CA ASP A 84 -2.77 4.19 -6.40
C ASP A 84 -2.93 2.94 -5.54
N ASN A 85 -1.91 2.07 -5.51
CA ASN A 85 -1.89 0.95 -4.57
C ASN A 85 -1.97 1.45 -3.12
N VAL A 86 -1.14 2.43 -2.75
CA VAL A 86 -1.13 3.03 -1.41
C VAL A 86 -2.49 3.61 -1.06
N ARG A 87 -3.12 4.36 -1.98
CA ARG A 87 -4.47 4.93 -1.77
C ARG A 87 -5.53 3.85 -1.58
N ASN A 88 -5.51 2.82 -2.41
CA ASN A 88 -6.46 1.71 -2.33
C ASN A 88 -6.30 0.93 -1.03
N GLN A 89 -5.07 0.58 -0.64
CA GLN A 89 -4.81 -0.16 0.60
C GLN A 89 -5.12 0.67 1.84
N ARG A 90 -4.92 1.99 1.80
CA ARG A 90 -5.34 2.91 2.86
C ARG A 90 -6.84 2.84 3.10
N GLU A 91 -7.64 3.03 2.05
CA GLU A 91 -9.11 3.00 2.14
C GLU A 91 -9.60 1.64 2.62
N HIS A 92 -9.08 0.56 2.05
CA HIS A 92 -9.39 -0.82 2.43
C HIS A 92 -9.11 -1.07 3.92
N MET A 93 -7.95 -0.63 4.42
CA MET A 93 -7.56 -0.79 5.81
C MET A 93 -8.43 0.04 6.76
N VAL A 94 -8.68 1.31 6.44
CA VAL A 94 -9.57 2.18 7.23
C VAL A 94 -10.96 1.55 7.35
N LEU A 95 -11.50 1.05 6.25
CA LEU A 95 -12.81 0.41 6.24
C LEU A 95 -12.83 -0.87 7.09
N HIS A 96 -11.82 -1.73 6.97
CA HIS A 96 -11.74 -2.95 7.77
C HIS A 96 -11.63 -2.68 9.27
N LEU A 97 -10.81 -1.70 9.67
CA LEU A 97 -10.63 -1.33 11.07
C LEU A 97 -11.90 -0.68 11.63
N ALA A 98 -12.51 0.25 10.89
CA ALA A 98 -13.77 0.87 11.28
C ALA A 98 -14.89 -0.18 11.44
N ASN A 99 -15.05 -1.07 10.46
CA ASN A 99 -16.03 -2.15 10.51
C ASN A 99 -15.80 -3.12 11.68
N ALA A 100 -14.54 -3.38 12.04
CA ALA A 100 -14.22 -4.23 13.18
C ALA A 100 -14.49 -3.52 14.53
N GLN A 101 -14.23 -2.22 14.61
CA GLN A 101 -14.55 -1.40 15.78
C GLN A 101 -16.07 -1.28 16.00
N MET A 102 -16.85 -1.06 14.94
CA MET A 102 -18.32 -1.01 15.01
C MET A 102 -18.96 -2.31 15.52
N ARG A 103 -18.26 -3.44 15.42
CA ARG A 103 -18.72 -4.75 15.88
C ARG A 103 -18.31 -5.08 17.31
N LEU A 104 -17.68 -4.16 18.04
CA LEU A 104 -17.34 -4.37 19.44
C LEU A 104 -18.61 -4.38 20.31
N THR A 105 -18.66 -5.35 21.22
CA THR A 105 -19.71 -5.45 22.23
C THR A 105 -19.04 -5.77 23.57
N PRO A 106 -19.14 -4.88 24.58
CA PRO A 106 -19.79 -3.56 24.54
C PRO A 106 -19.05 -2.54 23.63
N PRO A 107 -19.68 -1.42 23.25
CA PRO A 107 -19.01 -0.35 22.51
C PRO A 107 -17.76 0.17 23.25
N PRO A 108 -16.75 0.67 22.53
CA PRO A 108 -15.52 1.17 23.15
C PRO A 108 -15.77 2.44 23.97
N ASP A 109 -15.08 2.58 25.10
CA ASP A 109 -15.19 3.74 26.00
C ASP A 109 -14.79 5.06 25.33
N ASN A 110 -13.85 5.01 24.38
CA ASN A 110 -13.42 6.16 23.59
C ASN A 110 -13.61 5.91 22.08
N ILE A 111 -14.67 6.50 21.53
CA ILE A 111 -15.08 6.32 20.13
C ILE A 111 -14.12 7.00 19.13
N ASP A 112 -13.35 8.00 19.57
CA ASP A 112 -12.40 8.71 18.71
C ASP A 112 -11.02 8.02 18.64
N SER A 113 -10.82 6.92 19.38
CA SER A 113 -9.59 6.12 19.37
C SER A 113 -9.85 4.68 18.97
N LEU A 114 -8.91 4.07 18.24
CA LEU A 114 -9.07 2.69 17.80
C LEU A 114 -8.75 1.73 18.96
N ASP A 115 -9.65 0.79 19.23
CA ASP A 115 -9.49 -0.17 20.32
C ASP A 115 -8.32 -1.12 20.04
N SER A 116 -7.44 -1.28 21.04
CA SER A 116 -6.24 -2.11 20.93
C SER A 116 -6.55 -3.59 20.61
N THR A 117 -7.71 -4.09 21.02
CA THR A 117 -8.16 -5.46 20.76
C THR A 117 -8.53 -5.66 19.30
N VAL A 118 -9.12 -4.65 18.64
CA VAL A 118 -9.42 -4.64 17.20
C VAL A 118 -8.13 -4.73 16.41
N VAL A 119 -7.17 -3.85 16.72
CA VAL A 119 -5.85 -3.84 16.09
C VAL A 119 -5.15 -5.19 16.26
N ARG A 120 -5.17 -5.74 17.48
CA ARG A 120 -4.55 -7.03 17.79
C ARG A 120 -5.20 -8.19 17.04
N ARG A 121 -6.53 -8.23 16.93
CA ARG A 121 -7.26 -9.28 16.22
C ARG A 121 -6.99 -9.20 14.72
N PHE A 122 -7.10 -7.99 14.15
CA PHE A 122 -6.80 -7.75 12.73
C PHE A 122 -5.38 -8.19 12.39
N ARG A 123 -4.40 -7.80 13.21
CA ARG A 123 -3.00 -8.23 13.07
C ARG A 123 -2.84 -9.75 13.04
N ARG A 124 -3.43 -10.44 14.02
CA ARG A 124 -3.28 -11.90 14.13
C ARG A 124 -3.80 -12.59 12.88
N LYS A 125 -4.91 -12.09 12.33
CA LYS A 125 -5.47 -12.60 11.07
C LYS A 125 -4.57 -12.29 9.88
N LEU A 126 -4.10 -11.05 9.75
CA LEU A 126 -3.28 -10.60 8.63
C LEU A 126 -1.93 -11.32 8.56
N LEU A 127 -1.25 -11.48 9.71
CA LEU A 127 0.08 -12.09 9.77
C LEU A 127 0.06 -13.59 10.06
N GLY A 128 -1.12 -14.23 10.15
CA GLY A 128 -1.24 -15.63 10.53
C GLY A 128 -0.35 -16.54 9.67
N ASN A 129 -0.50 -16.44 8.35
CA ASN A 129 0.25 -17.24 7.39
C ASN A 129 1.76 -16.98 7.48
N TYR A 130 2.17 -15.70 7.50
CA TYR A 130 3.58 -15.32 7.67
C TYR A 130 4.19 -15.88 8.96
N SER A 131 3.39 -15.93 10.03
CA SER A 131 3.82 -16.43 11.33
C SER A 131 4.06 -17.93 11.30
N SER A 132 3.16 -18.67 10.66
CA SER A 132 3.30 -20.10 10.43
C SER A 132 4.50 -20.40 9.52
N TRP A 133 4.66 -19.65 8.44
CA TRP A 133 5.79 -19.78 7.52
C TRP A 133 7.15 -19.53 8.20
N CYS A 134 7.26 -18.47 9.00
CA CYS A 134 8.47 -18.22 9.80
C CYS A 134 8.75 -19.34 10.80
N SER A 135 7.70 -19.85 11.46
CA SER A 135 7.83 -20.96 12.42
C SER A 135 8.31 -22.23 11.74
N TYR A 136 7.82 -22.51 10.53
CA TYR A 136 8.21 -23.68 9.75
C TYR A 136 9.69 -23.61 9.34
N LEU A 137 10.15 -22.46 8.85
CA LEU A 137 11.54 -22.26 8.44
C LEU A 137 12.51 -22.01 9.61
N GLY A 138 12.04 -22.05 10.86
CA GLY A 138 12.86 -21.73 12.03
C GLY A 138 13.40 -20.29 12.04
N ARG A 139 12.73 -19.37 11.33
CA ARG A 139 13.16 -17.97 11.21
C ARG A 139 12.54 -17.12 12.29
N ASN A 140 13.37 -16.31 12.94
CA ASN A 140 12.88 -15.31 13.87
C ASN A 140 11.98 -14.31 13.11
N ARG A 141 10.82 -14.02 13.70
CA ARG A 141 9.89 -13.00 13.21
C ARG A 141 10.55 -11.65 13.43
N THR A 142 11.43 -11.23 12.51
CA THR A 142 12.07 -9.91 12.43
C THR A 142 12.19 -9.21 13.80
N SER A 143 13.09 -9.75 14.63
CA SER A 143 13.24 -9.42 16.05
C SER A 143 14.08 -8.14 16.29
N GLY A 144 13.74 -7.04 15.63
CA GLY A 144 14.31 -5.74 15.98
C GLY A 144 13.61 -5.15 17.20
N SER A 145 14.34 -4.64 18.20
CA SER A 145 13.78 -4.10 19.45
C SER A 145 12.91 -2.85 19.22
N ARG A 146 13.29 -2.02 18.24
CA ARG A 146 12.55 -0.80 17.87
C ARG A 146 11.32 -1.10 17.02
N ILE A 147 11.44 -2.04 16.07
CA ILE A 147 10.26 -2.59 15.39
C ILE A 147 9.35 -3.21 16.42
N GLY A 148 9.83 -4.03 17.36
CA GLY A 148 9.06 -4.58 18.47
C GLY A 148 8.30 -3.53 19.27
N THR A 149 8.88 -2.34 19.46
CA THR A 149 8.27 -1.20 20.15
C THR A 149 7.26 -0.45 19.28
N LEU A 150 7.53 -0.22 17.98
CA LEU A 150 6.56 0.31 17.00
C LEU A 150 5.42 -0.68 16.70
N ILE A 151 5.73 -1.98 16.76
CA ILE A 151 4.83 -3.14 16.75
C ILE A 151 3.98 -3.09 18.02
N ARG A 152 4.56 -2.91 19.21
CA ARG A 152 3.81 -2.72 20.46
C ARG A 152 2.94 -1.45 20.43
N GLY A 153 3.40 -0.38 19.78
CA GLY A 153 2.70 0.90 19.58
C GLY A 153 1.71 0.94 18.40
N GLY A 154 1.52 -0.16 17.66
CA GLY A 154 0.48 -0.28 16.64
C GLY A 154 0.83 0.24 15.23
N ALA A 155 1.99 0.84 15.02
CA ALA A 155 2.32 1.63 13.84
C ALA A 155 3.26 0.96 12.82
N LEU A 156 3.48 -0.37 12.86
CA LEU A 156 4.36 -0.98 11.85
C LEU A 156 3.99 -2.43 11.51
N ARG A 157 2.72 -2.63 11.11
CA ARG A 157 2.21 -3.96 10.69
C ARG A 157 1.32 -3.93 9.45
N TRP A 158 1.24 -2.78 8.80
CA TRP A 158 0.55 -2.52 7.54
C TRP A 158 1.35 -2.82 6.24
N PRO A 159 2.69 -2.98 6.23
CA PRO A 159 3.41 -3.16 4.97
C PRO A 159 2.99 -4.41 4.19
N LEU A 160 2.48 -5.45 4.86
CA LEU A 160 1.99 -6.64 4.17
C LEU A 160 0.84 -6.31 3.19
N LEU A 161 -0.04 -5.36 3.51
CA LEU A 161 -1.11 -4.96 2.60
C LEU A 161 -0.56 -4.23 1.37
N LEU A 162 0.51 -3.44 1.53
CA LEU A 162 1.18 -2.78 0.41
C LEU A 162 1.86 -3.81 -0.50
N VAL A 163 2.59 -4.77 0.08
CA VAL A 163 3.18 -5.91 -0.66
C VAL A 163 2.09 -6.70 -1.39
N TRP A 164 0.99 -7.04 -0.71
CA TRP A 164 -0.15 -7.76 -1.29
C TRP A 164 -0.81 -7.02 -2.46
N GLY A 165 -0.83 -5.70 -2.37
CA GLY A 165 -1.34 -4.82 -3.41
C GLY A 165 -0.48 -4.80 -4.67
N GLU A 166 0.84 -4.65 -4.51
CA GLU A 166 1.81 -4.68 -5.63
C GLU A 166 1.91 -6.07 -6.27
N ALA A 167 1.96 -7.11 -5.44
CA ALA A 167 2.20 -8.48 -5.86
C ALA A 167 0.92 -9.17 -6.34
N ALA A 168 0.01 -8.44 -7.00
CA ALA A 168 -1.29 -8.96 -7.44
C ALA A 168 -1.16 -10.22 -8.33
N ASN A 169 -0.13 -10.26 -9.18
CA ASN A 169 0.17 -11.38 -10.06
C ASN A 169 0.80 -12.58 -9.35
N LEU A 170 1.26 -12.42 -8.10
CA LEU A 170 1.92 -13.47 -7.31
C LEU A 170 1.03 -14.01 -6.18
N ARG A 171 -0.26 -13.62 -6.13
CA ARG A 171 -1.19 -14.01 -5.05
C ARG A 171 -1.45 -15.51 -4.93
N PHE A 172 -1.19 -16.25 -6.00
CA PHE A 172 -1.27 -17.71 -6.00
C PHE A 172 -0.03 -18.39 -5.38
N MET A 173 0.93 -17.61 -4.88
CA MET A 173 2.14 -18.09 -4.21
C MET A 173 2.29 -17.43 -2.83
N PRO A 174 1.51 -17.84 -1.82
CA PRO A 174 1.49 -17.17 -0.53
C PRO A 174 2.84 -17.21 0.20
N GLU A 175 3.66 -18.22 -0.02
CA GLU A 175 4.99 -18.37 0.58
C GLU A 175 6.01 -17.44 -0.08
N CYS A 176 5.90 -17.23 -1.39
CA CYS A 176 6.63 -16.17 -2.09
C CYS A 176 6.32 -14.79 -1.51
N ILE A 177 5.04 -14.50 -1.24
CA ILE A 177 4.63 -13.26 -0.57
C ILE A 177 5.22 -13.17 0.85
N CYS A 178 5.26 -14.28 1.58
CA CYS A 178 5.89 -14.32 2.91
C CYS A 178 7.40 -14.03 2.84
N TYR A 179 8.09 -14.55 1.83
CA TYR A 179 9.51 -14.26 1.58
C TYR A 179 9.76 -12.78 1.27
N ILE A 180 8.99 -12.20 0.35
CA ILE A 180 9.09 -10.77 0.00
C ILE A 180 8.85 -9.91 1.25
N PHE A 181 7.78 -10.21 1.99
CA PHE A 181 7.46 -9.47 3.21
C PHE A 181 8.54 -9.64 4.30
N HIS A 182 9.12 -10.83 4.45
CA HIS A 182 10.18 -11.08 5.43
C HIS A 182 11.40 -10.19 5.21
N ASN A 183 11.88 -10.13 3.97
CA ASN A 183 13.05 -9.34 3.62
C ASN A 183 12.76 -7.83 3.71
N MET A 184 11.60 -7.38 3.19
CA MET A 184 11.15 -5.99 3.34
C MET A 184 11.06 -5.58 4.81
N ALA A 185 10.50 -6.44 5.67
CA ALA A 185 10.44 -6.18 7.12
C ALA A 185 11.83 -6.14 7.75
N SER A 186 12.79 -6.94 7.26
CA SER A 186 14.19 -6.87 7.69
C SER A 186 14.88 -5.58 7.26
N GLU A 187 14.63 -5.07 6.05
CA GLU A 187 15.15 -3.77 5.61
C GLU A 187 14.54 -2.63 6.42
N LEU A 188 13.25 -2.70 6.66
CA LEU A 188 12.54 -1.75 7.49
C LEU A 188 13.11 -1.69 8.92
N ASN A 189 13.54 -2.84 9.49
CA ASN A 189 14.24 -2.85 10.79
C ASN A 189 15.53 -2.01 10.72
N LYS A 190 16.34 -2.22 9.67
CA LYS A 190 17.60 -1.51 9.50
C LYS A 190 17.40 0.00 9.35
N ILE A 191 16.35 0.42 8.63
CA ILE A 191 15.96 1.84 8.50
C ILE A 191 15.66 2.45 9.89
N LEU A 192 15.00 1.69 10.77
CA LEU A 192 14.53 2.17 12.07
C LEU A 192 15.60 2.13 13.17
N GLU A 193 16.57 1.22 13.04
CA GLU A 193 17.70 1.08 13.97
C GLU A 193 18.86 2.03 13.65
N ASP A 194 18.70 2.90 12.64
CA ASP A 194 19.73 3.84 12.15
C ASP A 194 21.04 3.15 11.72
N CYS A 195 21.04 1.83 11.54
CA CYS A 195 22.19 1.01 11.15
C CYS A 195 22.43 1.03 9.63
N LEU A 196 22.22 2.18 8.98
CA LEU A 196 22.51 2.33 7.57
C LEU A 196 24.02 2.50 7.37
N ASP A 197 24.73 1.38 7.21
CA ASP A 197 26.08 1.40 6.67
C ASP A 197 26.06 2.07 5.29
N GLU A 198 27.04 2.94 5.01
CA GLU A 198 27.18 3.67 3.74
C GLU A 198 27.13 2.75 2.50
N ASN A 199 27.52 1.47 2.66
CA ASN A 199 27.44 0.45 1.60
C ASN A 199 26.03 -0.12 1.35
N THR A 200 25.15 -0.15 2.36
CA THR A 200 23.74 -0.59 2.21
C THR A 200 22.81 0.60 1.89
N GLY A 201 23.27 1.83 2.18
CA GLY A 201 22.59 3.08 1.80
C GLY A 201 22.26 3.19 0.32
N ALA A 202 23.02 2.51 -0.56
CA ALA A 202 22.76 2.47 -1.99
C ALA A 202 21.39 1.86 -2.35
N THR A 203 20.93 0.82 -1.65
CA THR A 203 19.67 0.11 -1.99
C THR A 203 18.44 0.91 -1.57
N LEU A 204 18.46 1.50 -0.37
CA LEU A 204 17.38 2.36 0.13
C LEU A 204 17.31 3.71 -0.59
N SER A 205 18.47 4.26 -0.98
CA SER A 205 18.55 5.43 -1.84
C SER A 205 17.98 5.16 -3.24
N ALA A 206 18.14 3.94 -3.78
CA ALA A 206 17.61 3.58 -5.09
C ALA A 206 16.08 3.48 -5.11
N TYR A 207 15.46 2.88 -4.10
CA TYR A 207 13.98 2.76 -4.03
C TYR A 207 13.28 4.11 -3.87
N SER A 208 13.86 5.02 -3.08
CA SER A 208 13.25 6.33 -2.80
C SER A 208 13.26 7.29 -4.00
N LEU A 209 14.14 7.05 -4.98
CA LEU A 209 14.32 7.91 -6.15
C LEU A 209 13.53 7.45 -7.38
N TRP A 210 13.13 6.17 -7.44
CA TRP A 210 12.46 5.61 -8.60
C TRP A 210 10.96 5.37 -8.32
N GLU A 211 10.09 5.99 -9.12
CA GLU A 211 8.66 5.71 -9.09
C GLU A 211 8.35 4.23 -9.44
N ASN A 212 7.60 3.54 -8.58
CA ASN A 212 7.29 2.11 -8.72
C ASN A 212 8.52 1.19 -8.58
N ALA A 213 9.53 1.61 -7.80
CA ALA A 213 10.74 0.83 -7.56
C ALA A 213 10.46 -0.57 -6.96
N PHE A 214 9.47 -0.69 -6.07
CA PHE A 214 9.10 -1.99 -5.51
C PHE A 214 8.57 -2.95 -6.58
N LEU A 215 7.65 -2.44 -7.42
CA LEU A 215 7.09 -3.21 -8.53
C LEU A 215 8.17 -3.66 -9.50
N ASN A 216 9.03 -2.74 -9.94
CA ASN A 216 10.04 -3.01 -10.95
C ASN A 216 11.25 -3.80 -10.43
N GLY A 217 11.63 -3.61 -9.16
CA GLY A 217 12.82 -4.21 -8.57
C GLY A 217 12.57 -5.53 -7.83
N VAL A 218 11.33 -5.79 -7.40
CA VAL A 218 10.99 -6.99 -6.62
C VAL A 218 9.93 -7.85 -7.31
N VAL A 219 8.76 -7.28 -7.59
CA VAL A 219 7.61 -8.06 -8.07
C VAL A 219 7.77 -8.49 -9.52
N LYS A 220 8.13 -7.55 -10.40
CA LYS A 220 8.28 -7.78 -11.85
C LYS A 220 9.36 -8.83 -12.17
N PRO A 221 10.56 -8.82 -11.56
CA PRO A 221 11.57 -9.86 -11.75
C PRO A 221 11.08 -11.29 -11.47
N ILE A 222 10.34 -11.46 -10.37
CA ILE A 222 9.75 -12.76 -10.00
C ILE A 222 8.68 -13.16 -11.00
N TYR A 223 7.80 -12.22 -11.37
CA TYR A 223 6.76 -12.45 -12.37
C TYR A 223 7.33 -12.82 -13.75
N GLU A 224 8.36 -12.13 -14.21
CA GLU A 224 9.00 -12.38 -15.51
C GLU A 224 9.62 -13.78 -15.57
N THR A 225 10.19 -14.26 -14.46
CA THR A 225 10.74 -15.62 -14.41
C THR A 225 9.64 -16.68 -14.44
N ILE A 226 8.53 -16.46 -13.72
CA ILE A 226 7.36 -17.35 -13.79
C ILE A 226 6.78 -17.35 -15.21
N LYS A 227 6.68 -16.16 -15.82
CA LYS A 227 6.21 -16.02 -17.19
C LYS A 227 7.11 -16.79 -18.16
N ALA A 228 8.43 -16.70 -18.01
CA ALA A 228 9.37 -17.45 -18.84
C ALA A 228 9.19 -18.97 -18.71
N GLU A 229 9.04 -19.50 -17.49
CA GLU A 229 8.75 -20.92 -17.26
C GLU A 229 7.41 -21.37 -17.90
N ILE A 230 6.39 -20.51 -17.88
CA ILE A 230 5.10 -20.78 -18.54
C ILE A 230 5.24 -20.73 -20.06
N ASP A 231 5.98 -19.76 -20.61
CA ASP A 231 6.20 -19.65 -22.05
C ASP A 231 6.99 -20.87 -22.56
N GLU A 232 7.94 -21.40 -21.76
CA GLU A 232 8.66 -22.65 -22.03
C GLU A 232 7.75 -23.89 -22.03
N SER A 233 6.63 -23.87 -21.31
CA SER A 233 5.64 -24.97 -21.31
C SER A 233 4.95 -25.21 -22.66
N LYS A 234 5.06 -24.27 -23.60
CA LYS A 234 4.29 -24.22 -24.87
C LYS A 234 2.80 -24.46 -24.64
N ASN A 235 2.24 -23.71 -23.68
CA ASN A 235 0.82 -23.79 -23.31
C ASN A 235 0.39 -25.18 -22.80
N GLY A 236 1.27 -25.85 -22.04
CA GLY A 236 1.02 -27.17 -21.47
C GLY A 236 1.26 -28.35 -22.41
N THR A 237 1.89 -28.12 -23.58
CA THR A 237 2.19 -29.18 -24.54
C THR A 237 3.50 -29.91 -24.21
N GLU A 238 4.41 -29.26 -23.49
CA GLU A 238 5.63 -29.92 -23.01
C GLU A 238 5.36 -30.82 -21.79
N PRO A 239 6.09 -31.96 -21.67
CA PRO A 239 5.97 -32.83 -20.51
C PRO A 239 6.16 -32.05 -19.21
N HIS A 240 5.33 -32.34 -18.19
CA HIS A 240 5.41 -31.69 -16.87
C HIS A 240 6.79 -31.78 -16.20
N CYS A 241 7.67 -32.70 -16.63
CA CYS A 241 9.04 -32.77 -16.13
C CYS A 241 9.97 -31.66 -16.66
N LYS A 242 9.53 -30.85 -17.63
CA LYS A 242 10.34 -29.83 -18.30
C LYS A 242 10.01 -28.38 -17.91
N TRP A 243 8.88 -28.14 -17.24
CA TRP A 243 8.43 -26.79 -16.87
C TRP A 243 7.78 -26.82 -15.50
N ARG A 244 7.73 -25.67 -14.81
CA ARG A 244 7.13 -25.55 -13.48
C ARG A 244 5.86 -24.74 -13.48
N ASN A 245 4.90 -25.17 -12.68
CA ASN A 245 3.69 -24.40 -12.41
C ASN A 245 3.90 -23.47 -11.18
N TYR A 246 2.87 -22.70 -10.84
CA TYR A 246 2.91 -21.80 -9.67
C TYR A 246 3.16 -22.54 -8.35
N ASP A 247 2.64 -23.76 -8.19
CA ASP A 247 2.77 -24.57 -6.98
C ASP A 247 4.22 -25.06 -6.79
N ASP A 248 4.86 -25.56 -7.86
CA ASP A 248 6.26 -25.97 -7.85
C ASP A 248 7.19 -24.80 -7.48
N ILE A 249 6.93 -23.61 -8.06
CA ILE A 249 7.73 -22.41 -7.75
C ILE A 249 7.43 -21.94 -6.32
N ASN A 250 6.20 -22.08 -5.85
CA ASN A 250 5.82 -21.72 -4.49
C ASN A 250 6.47 -22.65 -3.46
N GLU A 251 6.63 -23.94 -3.79
CA GLU A 251 7.32 -24.94 -2.97
C GLU A 251 8.77 -24.53 -2.66
N TYR A 252 9.45 -23.88 -3.61
CA TYR A 252 10.80 -23.37 -3.41
C TYR A 252 10.93 -22.46 -2.16
N PHE A 253 9.88 -21.70 -1.84
CA PHE A 253 9.83 -20.78 -0.70
C PHE A 253 9.54 -21.47 0.64
N TRP A 254 9.30 -22.79 0.64
CA TRP A 254 9.33 -23.63 1.84
C TRP A 254 10.75 -24.09 2.20
N THR A 255 11.79 -23.68 1.46
CA THR A 255 13.16 -24.12 1.71
C THR A 255 14.10 -22.96 2.03
N ASP A 256 15.14 -23.21 2.82
CA ASP A 256 16.22 -22.23 3.08
C ASP A 256 17.02 -21.84 1.83
N ARG A 257 16.80 -22.52 0.70
CA ARG A 257 17.40 -22.18 -0.59
C ARG A 257 16.96 -20.80 -1.07
N CYS A 258 15.74 -20.36 -0.73
CA CYS A 258 15.27 -19.03 -1.10
C CYS A 258 16.19 -17.93 -0.53
N PHE A 259 16.64 -18.04 0.72
CA PHE A 259 17.54 -17.05 1.32
C PHE A 259 18.97 -17.12 0.79
N SER A 260 19.47 -18.31 0.46
CA SER A 260 20.87 -18.50 0.06
C SER A 260 21.12 -18.26 -1.44
N LYS A 261 20.18 -18.65 -2.31
CA LYS A 261 20.33 -18.56 -3.77
C LYS A 261 19.65 -17.35 -4.39
N LEU A 262 18.40 -17.06 -4.03
CA LEU A 262 17.66 -15.91 -4.58
C LEU A 262 18.16 -14.59 -3.98
N LYS A 263 18.61 -14.64 -2.70
CA LYS A 263 19.18 -13.52 -1.95
C LYS A 263 18.24 -12.30 -1.86
N TRP A 264 18.71 -11.29 -1.15
CA TRP A 264 18.06 -9.99 -1.06
C TRP A 264 19.13 -8.89 -0.98
N PRO A 265 19.24 -7.96 -1.96
CA PRO A 265 18.45 -7.80 -3.19
C PRO A 265 18.48 -9.02 -4.13
N LEU A 266 17.47 -9.16 -5.00
CA LEU A 266 17.29 -10.35 -5.84
C LEU A 266 18.48 -10.56 -6.80
N ASP A 267 19.12 -11.72 -6.71
CA ASP A 267 20.15 -12.20 -7.65
C ASP A 267 19.53 -13.24 -8.59
N LEU A 268 18.80 -12.77 -9.61
CA LEU A 268 18.13 -13.65 -10.58
C LEU A 268 19.09 -14.49 -11.40
N GLY A 269 20.37 -14.10 -11.53
CA GLY A 269 21.38 -14.87 -12.27
C GLY A 269 21.68 -16.22 -11.62
N LYS A 270 21.36 -16.39 -10.33
CA LYS A 270 21.53 -17.64 -9.57
C LYS A 270 20.20 -18.29 -9.21
N TRP A 271 19.10 -17.61 -9.44
CA TRP A 271 17.78 -18.17 -9.21
C TRP A 271 17.33 -18.98 -10.41
N VAL A 272 17.56 -20.27 -10.29
CA VAL A 272 16.93 -21.27 -11.12
C VAL A 272 15.95 -21.99 -10.18
N PRO A 273 14.63 -21.93 -10.38
CA PRO A 273 13.68 -22.60 -9.49
C PRO A 273 13.78 -24.15 -9.57
N ARG A 274 14.87 -24.72 -10.11
CA ARG A 274 15.13 -26.16 -10.25
C ARG A 274 15.37 -26.78 -8.87
N ASN A 275 14.61 -27.85 -8.59
CA ASN A 275 14.81 -28.73 -7.44
C ASN A 275 16.20 -29.37 -7.44
#